data_AF-A0AAT9QJK9-F1
#
_entry.id   AF-A0AAT9QJK9-F1
#
_cell.length_a   1.000
_cell.length_b   1.000
_cell.length_c   1.000
_cell.angle_alpha   90.00
_cell.angle_beta   90.00
_cell.angle_gamma   90.00
#
_symmetry.space_group_name_H-M   'P 1'
#
loop_
_entity.id
_entity.type
_entity.pdbx_description
1 polymer ?
#
loop_
_entity_poly.entity_id
_entity_poly.type
_entity_poly.pdbx_seq_one_letter_code
_entity_poly.pdbx_strand_id
1 'polypeptide(L)'
;MDSALVAALITASCALVASLVASLIAATSSRRTQLGQAKNNEELIRLKDRLDTDRNDHERQLSARAEVENLREPLLGAAKDLQGRIDNIRNRNFVFYLNSEDAYRRDVALLGTLHRFARYWAVQELLHSRTNLLRFDSDQRTAEVAEHVGRLARTFASDSSAGLNLIFWREEQRAVAELMLDFGSEDPSATVTGFATFRRRYHEDLRREAPEDLALWLGRFAQDLQLPTIAENRRLKELGENLATLVETLERDRTVNEAR
;
A
#
# COMPACT_ATOMS: atom_id res chain seq x y z
N MET A 1 45.99 -53.41 -73.72
CA MET A 1 45.23 -52.89 -72.56
C MET A 1 45.31 -51.38 -72.60
N ASP A 2 44.16 -50.71 -72.81
CA ASP A 2 44.09 -49.26 -72.98
C ASP A 2 44.44 -48.53 -71.68
N SER A 3 45.47 -47.69 -71.74
CA SER A 3 45.96 -46.84 -70.65
C SER A 3 44.89 -45.87 -70.13
N ALA A 4 43.92 -45.50 -70.96
CA ALA A 4 42.76 -44.68 -70.57
C ALA A 4 41.82 -45.38 -69.58
N LEU A 5 41.67 -46.70 -69.69
CA LEU A 5 40.77 -47.50 -68.85
C LEU A 5 41.36 -47.69 -67.44
N VAL A 6 42.68 -47.85 -67.35
CA VAL A 6 43.42 -47.93 -66.08
C VAL A 6 43.44 -46.57 -65.37
N ALA A 7 43.64 -45.48 -66.09
CA ALA A 7 43.62 -44.13 -65.53
C ALA A 7 42.23 -43.79 -64.94
N ALA A 8 41.15 -44.11 -65.65
CA ALA A 8 39.77 -43.89 -65.19
C ALA A 8 39.39 -44.71 -63.96
N LEU A 9 39.87 -45.96 -63.85
CA LEU A 9 39.66 -46.81 -62.67
C LEU A 9 40.40 -46.27 -61.43
N ILE A 10 41.59 -45.71 -61.61
CA ILE A 10 42.38 -45.10 -60.53
C ILE A 10 41.71 -43.79 -60.05
N THR A 11 41.29 -42.90 -60.96
CA THR A 11 40.59 -41.67 -60.58
C THR A 11 39.24 -41.92 -59.93
N ALA A 12 38.46 -42.90 -60.42
CA ALA A 12 37.19 -43.27 -59.80
C ALA A 12 37.37 -43.85 -58.39
N SER A 13 38.42 -44.67 -58.18
CA SER A 13 38.73 -45.24 -56.87
C SER A 13 39.21 -44.17 -55.88
N CYS A 14 40.07 -43.25 -56.32
CA CYS A 14 40.49 -42.12 -55.49
C CYS A 14 39.33 -41.19 -55.12
N ALA A 15 38.39 -40.95 -56.04
CA ALA A 15 37.20 -40.14 -55.78
C ALA A 15 36.25 -40.79 -54.75
N LEU A 16 36.08 -42.11 -54.81
CA LEU A 16 35.28 -42.87 -53.81
C LEU A 16 35.93 -42.87 -52.43
N VAL A 17 37.25 -43.00 -52.36
CA VAL A 17 37.98 -42.92 -51.08
C VAL A 17 37.91 -41.50 -50.50
N ALA A 18 38.08 -40.47 -51.33
CA ALA A 18 37.99 -39.08 -50.91
C ALA A 18 36.59 -38.72 -50.40
N SER A 19 35.52 -39.20 -51.06
CA SER A 19 34.14 -38.93 -50.63
C SER A 19 33.77 -39.62 -49.32
N LEU A 20 34.27 -40.84 -49.08
CA LEU A 20 34.09 -41.56 -47.81
C LEU A 20 34.78 -40.83 -46.64
N VAL A 21 36.01 -40.36 -46.85
CA VAL A 21 36.76 -39.59 -45.84
C VAL A 21 36.07 -38.26 -45.55
N ALA A 22 35.63 -37.53 -46.58
CA ALA A 22 34.91 -36.27 -46.42
C ALA A 22 33.58 -36.46 -45.66
N SER A 23 32.84 -37.53 -45.97
CA SER A 23 31.59 -37.88 -45.29
C SER A 23 31.80 -38.21 -43.81
N LEU A 24 32.90 -38.89 -43.48
CA LEU A 24 33.26 -39.23 -42.10
C LEU A 24 33.67 -37.98 -41.30
N ILE A 25 34.44 -37.07 -41.91
CA ILE A 25 34.81 -35.78 -41.30
C ILE A 25 33.57 -34.90 -41.12
N ALA A 26 32.67 -34.84 -42.10
CA ALA A 26 31.40 -34.12 -42.01
C ALA A 26 30.47 -34.70 -40.92
N ALA A 27 30.38 -36.02 -40.81
CA ALA A 27 29.57 -36.67 -39.79
C ALA A 27 30.12 -36.44 -38.37
N THR A 28 31.43 -36.52 -38.19
CA THR A 28 32.08 -36.30 -36.88
C THR A 28 32.04 -34.85 -36.45
N SER A 29 32.23 -33.90 -37.38
CA SER A 29 32.05 -32.47 -37.10
C SER A 29 30.59 -32.12 -36.79
N SER A 30 29.63 -32.61 -37.57
CA SER A 30 28.19 -32.42 -37.33
C SER A 30 27.75 -32.94 -35.96
N ARG A 31 28.22 -34.13 -35.55
CA ARG A 31 27.89 -34.72 -34.25
C ARG A 31 28.46 -33.91 -33.07
N ARG A 32 29.69 -33.37 -33.23
CA ARG A 32 30.28 -32.46 -32.24
C ARG A 32 29.50 -31.14 -32.14
N THR A 33 29.07 -30.57 -33.28
CA THR A 33 28.27 -29.35 -33.30
C THR A 33 26.89 -29.54 -32.68
N GLN A 34 26.21 -30.66 -32.94
CA GLN A 34 24.90 -30.97 -32.34
C GLN A 34 24.98 -31.16 -30.81
N LEU A 35 26.02 -31.84 -30.31
CA LEU A 35 26.22 -32.01 -28.86
C LEU A 35 26.57 -30.69 -28.17
N GLY A 36 27.33 -29.80 -28.83
CA GLY A 36 27.60 -28.46 -28.33
C GLY A 36 26.36 -27.57 -28.30
N GLN A 37 25.52 -27.65 -29.34
CA GLN A 37 24.26 -26.89 -29.42
C GLN A 37 23.24 -27.31 -28.37
N ALA A 38 23.15 -28.60 -28.04
CA ALA A 38 22.24 -29.08 -27.00
C ALA A 38 22.57 -28.48 -25.61
N LYS A 39 23.86 -28.43 -25.25
CA LYS A 39 24.30 -27.81 -23.99
C LYS A 39 24.08 -26.29 -23.99
N ASN A 40 24.40 -25.63 -25.09
CA ASN A 40 24.18 -24.19 -25.21
C ASN A 40 22.69 -23.84 -25.14
N ASN A 41 21.80 -24.65 -25.73
CA ASN A 41 20.35 -24.44 -25.65
C ASN A 41 19.82 -24.65 -24.23
N GLU A 42 20.32 -25.65 -23.50
CA GLU A 42 19.94 -25.89 -22.10
C GLU A 42 20.36 -24.73 -21.18
N GLU A 43 21.57 -24.21 -21.35
CA GLU A 43 22.05 -23.03 -20.62
C GLU A 43 21.23 -21.78 -20.98
N LEU A 44 20.86 -21.61 -22.25
CA LEU A 44 20.08 -20.47 -22.71
C LEU A 44 18.65 -20.48 -22.15
N ILE A 45 18.02 -21.66 -22.06
CA ILE A 45 16.70 -21.81 -21.42
C ILE A 45 16.80 -21.46 -19.94
N ARG A 46 17.80 -21.99 -19.23
CA ARG A 46 17.99 -21.67 -17.79
C ARG A 46 18.26 -20.20 -17.55
N LEU A 47 19.06 -19.56 -18.41
CA LEU A 47 19.35 -18.13 -18.30
C LEU A 47 18.09 -17.30 -18.55
N LYS A 48 17.29 -17.70 -19.54
CA LYS A 48 16.01 -17.05 -19.84
C LYS A 48 15.02 -17.19 -18.67
N ASP A 49 14.86 -18.39 -18.13
CA ASP A 49 13.96 -18.61 -16.98
C ASP A 49 14.39 -17.79 -15.75
N ARG A 50 15.71 -17.67 -15.50
CA ARG A 50 16.24 -16.82 -14.43
C ARG A 50 15.97 -15.34 -14.69
N LEU A 51 16.23 -14.86 -15.90
CA LEU A 51 15.96 -13.46 -16.27
C LEU A 51 14.47 -13.14 -16.20
N ASP A 52 13.60 -14.05 -16.64
CA ASP A 52 12.15 -13.87 -16.57
C ASP A 52 11.67 -13.85 -15.11
N THR A 53 12.25 -14.69 -14.24
CA THR A 53 11.96 -14.67 -12.80
C THR A 53 12.42 -13.37 -12.14
N ASP A 54 13.67 -12.96 -12.36
CA ASP A 54 14.24 -11.71 -11.82
C ASP A 54 13.45 -10.49 -12.33
N ARG A 55 13.09 -10.49 -13.62
CA ARG A 55 12.28 -9.43 -14.22
C ARG A 55 10.90 -9.36 -13.58
N ASN A 56 10.21 -10.49 -13.44
CA ASN A 56 8.89 -10.52 -12.81
C ASN A 56 8.94 -10.07 -11.36
N ASP A 57 9.97 -10.46 -10.61
CA ASP A 57 10.16 -10.02 -9.23
C ASP A 57 10.49 -8.52 -9.15
N HIS A 58 11.30 -8.00 -10.08
CA HIS A 58 11.57 -6.57 -10.18
C HIS A 58 10.33 -5.77 -10.57
N GLU A 59 9.56 -6.21 -11.56
CA GLU A 59 8.30 -5.59 -11.97
C GLU A 59 7.28 -5.58 -10.83
N ARG A 60 7.15 -6.69 -10.08
CA ARG A 60 6.32 -6.76 -8.87
C ARG A 60 6.79 -5.74 -7.82
N GLN A 61 8.10 -5.65 -7.56
CA GLN A 61 8.67 -4.68 -6.61
C GLN A 61 8.47 -3.22 -7.05
N LEU A 62 8.51 -2.94 -8.34
CA LEU A 62 8.27 -1.59 -8.87
C LEU A 62 6.78 -1.22 -8.80
N SER A 63 5.89 -2.11 -9.23
CA SER A 63 4.42 -1.90 -9.16
C SER A 63 3.98 -1.67 -7.72
N ALA A 64 4.52 -2.47 -6.82
CA ALA A 64 4.37 -2.34 -5.40
C ALA A 64 4.74 -0.97 -4.85
N ARG A 65 5.96 -0.51 -5.16
CA ARG A 65 6.44 0.80 -4.73
C ARG A 65 5.55 1.92 -5.27
N ALA A 66 5.13 1.82 -6.53
CA ALA A 66 4.22 2.80 -7.13
C ALA A 66 2.87 2.86 -6.40
N GLU A 67 2.31 1.72 -5.99
CA GLU A 67 1.07 1.70 -5.19
C GLU A 67 1.26 2.34 -3.81
N VAL A 68 2.41 2.12 -3.16
CA VAL A 68 2.72 2.78 -1.88
C VAL A 68 2.79 4.29 -2.04
N GLU A 69 3.49 4.78 -3.06
CA GLU A 69 3.56 6.22 -3.35
C GLU A 69 2.17 6.82 -3.59
N ASN A 70 1.32 6.12 -4.35
CA ASN A 70 -0.05 6.54 -4.61
C ASN A 70 -0.91 6.63 -3.34
N LEU A 71 -0.57 5.90 -2.28
CA LEU A 71 -1.29 5.90 -1.02
C LEU A 71 -0.72 6.87 0.04
N ARG A 72 0.48 7.42 -0.19
CA ARG A 72 1.07 8.44 0.70
C ARG A 72 0.29 9.74 0.70
N GLU A 73 -0.15 10.20 -0.47
CA GLU A 73 -0.89 11.46 -0.58
C GLU A 73 -2.27 11.41 0.11
N PRO A 74 -3.07 10.33 -0.05
CA PRO A 74 -4.26 10.11 0.76
C PRO A 74 -3.99 10.16 2.27
N LEU A 75 -2.90 9.53 2.73
CA LEU A 75 -2.52 9.52 4.13
C LEU A 75 -2.13 10.91 4.63
N LEU A 76 -1.29 11.62 3.87
CA LEU A 76 -0.88 12.99 4.18
C LEU A 76 -2.10 13.91 4.29
N GLY A 77 -3.03 13.82 3.34
CA GLY A 77 -4.27 14.60 3.35
C GLY A 77 -5.13 14.30 4.58
N ALA A 78 -5.34 13.02 4.89
CA ALA A 78 -6.13 12.63 6.06
C ALA A 78 -5.46 13.03 7.40
N ALA A 79 -4.13 12.88 7.50
CA ALA A 79 -3.35 13.28 8.66
C ALA A 79 -3.42 14.81 8.88
N LYS A 80 -3.23 15.61 7.83
CA LYS A 80 -3.37 17.08 7.89
C LYS A 80 -4.77 17.52 8.31
N ASP A 81 -5.81 16.91 7.73
CA ASP A 81 -7.20 17.24 8.07
C ASP A 81 -7.50 16.98 9.55
N LEU A 82 -7.03 15.84 10.08
CA LEU A 82 -7.21 15.48 11.48
C LEU A 82 -6.36 16.38 12.40
N GLN A 83 -5.09 16.60 12.06
CA GLN A 83 -4.19 17.50 12.79
C GLN A 83 -4.79 18.91 12.90
N GLY A 84 -5.26 19.49 11.79
CA GLY A 84 -5.86 20.81 11.77
C GLY A 84 -7.15 20.88 12.59
N ARG A 85 -7.95 19.80 12.63
CA ARG A 85 -9.12 19.74 13.51
C ARG A 85 -8.72 19.70 14.99
N ILE A 86 -7.69 18.93 15.34
CA ILE A 86 -7.18 18.87 16.72
C ILE A 86 -6.63 20.23 17.14
N ASP A 87 -5.85 20.90 16.29
CA ASP A 87 -5.37 22.27 16.53
C ASP A 87 -6.55 23.24 16.74
N ASN A 88 -7.59 23.15 15.91
CA ASN A 88 -8.78 23.97 16.07
C ASN A 88 -9.46 23.77 17.43
N ILE A 89 -9.61 22.51 17.87
CA ILE A 89 -10.20 22.16 19.18
C ILE A 89 -9.36 22.73 20.32
N ARG A 90 -8.04 22.52 20.28
CA ARG A 90 -7.15 22.85 21.40
C ARG A 90 -6.79 24.33 21.47
N ASN A 91 -6.55 24.96 20.32
CA ASN A 91 -5.89 26.27 20.24
C ASN A 91 -6.75 27.35 19.59
N ARG A 92 -7.84 27.01 18.90
CA ARG A 92 -8.66 27.99 18.14
C ARG A 92 -10.13 28.03 18.57
N ASN A 93 -10.39 27.66 19.83
CA ASN A 93 -11.71 27.74 20.46
C ASN A 93 -12.82 26.99 19.68
N PHE A 94 -12.50 25.90 18.98
CA PHE A 94 -13.51 25.14 18.23
C PHE A 94 -14.51 24.42 19.16
N VAL A 95 -14.18 24.26 20.44
CA VAL A 95 -15.08 23.77 21.50
C VAL A 95 -16.37 24.60 21.58
N PHE A 96 -16.31 25.89 21.23
CA PHE A 96 -17.50 26.74 21.10
C PHE A 96 -18.55 26.14 20.15
N TYR A 97 -18.13 25.61 19.00
CA TYR A 97 -19.06 25.02 18.03
C TYR A 97 -19.58 23.66 18.49
N LEU A 98 -18.78 22.87 19.23
CA LEU A 98 -19.20 21.58 19.78
C LEU A 98 -20.28 21.72 20.86
N ASN A 99 -20.36 22.89 21.49
CA ASN A 99 -21.32 23.23 22.56
C ASN A 99 -22.29 24.36 22.17
N SER A 100 -22.30 24.77 20.90
CA SER A 100 -23.14 25.86 20.39
C SER A 100 -24.62 25.53 20.58
N GLU A 101 -25.47 26.52 20.89
CA GLU A 101 -26.93 26.34 20.97
C GLU A 101 -27.55 26.02 19.60
N ASP A 102 -27.00 26.57 18.51
CA ASP A 102 -27.36 26.23 17.13
C ASP A 102 -27.11 24.74 16.87
N ALA A 103 -28.21 23.98 16.83
CA ALA A 103 -28.19 22.53 16.66
C ALA A 103 -27.55 22.10 15.34
N TYR A 104 -27.73 22.86 14.25
CA TYR A 104 -27.13 22.54 12.97
C TYR A 104 -25.62 22.75 12.99
N ARG A 105 -25.15 23.88 13.53
CA ARG A 105 -23.70 24.13 13.67
C ARG A 105 -23.03 23.13 14.59
N ARG A 106 -23.70 22.77 15.69
CA ARG A 106 -23.22 21.74 16.62
C ARG A 106 -23.12 20.36 15.97
N ASP A 107 -24.15 19.95 15.22
CA ASP A 107 -24.16 18.71 14.44
C ASP A 107 -23.01 18.66 13.42
N VAL A 108 -22.85 19.72 12.62
CA VAL A 108 -21.77 19.81 11.62
C VAL A 108 -20.38 19.81 12.27
N ALA A 109 -20.22 20.47 13.41
CA ALA A 109 -18.95 20.51 14.13
C ALA A 109 -18.57 19.14 14.69
N LEU A 110 -19.53 18.45 15.32
CA LEU A 110 -19.33 17.12 15.89
C LEU A 110 -19.09 16.09 14.78
N LEU A 111 -20.03 15.93 13.86
CA LEU A 111 -19.94 14.92 12.79
C LEU A 111 -18.79 15.21 11.83
N GLY A 112 -18.46 16.48 11.60
CA GLY A 112 -17.28 16.85 10.83
C GLY A 112 -15.97 16.48 11.54
N THR A 113 -15.94 16.45 12.86
CA THR A 113 -14.79 15.97 13.64
C THR A 113 -14.70 14.45 13.60
N LEU A 114 -15.82 13.76 13.83
CA LEU A 114 -15.92 12.30 13.74
C LEU A 114 -15.54 11.79 12.35
N HIS A 115 -16.01 12.45 11.29
CA HIS A 115 -15.68 12.08 9.91
C HIS A 115 -14.17 12.15 9.62
N ARG A 116 -13.49 13.21 10.06
CA ARG A 116 -12.04 13.34 9.86
C ARG A 116 -11.26 12.25 10.59
N PHE A 117 -11.71 11.93 11.80
CA PHE A 117 -11.16 10.83 12.58
C PHE A 117 -11.38 9.47 11.90
N ALA A 118 -12.62 9.18 11.50
CA ALA A 118 -12.99 7.95 10.80
C ALA A 118 -12.27 7.82 9.45
N ARG A 119 -12.15 8.91 8.69
CA ARG A 119 -11.44 8.97 7.41
C ARG A 119 -9.95 8.65 7.57
N TYR A 120 -9.30 9.14 8.63
CA TYR A 120 -7.91 8.80 8.90
C TYR A 120 -7.74 7.28 9.05
N TRP A 121 -8.60 6.62 9.83
CA TRP A 121 -8.57 5.16 9.98
C TRP A 121 -8.89 4.41 8.71
N ALA A 122 -9.87 4.87 7.94
CA ALA A 122 -10.20 4.27 6.65
C ALA A 122 -9.01 4.29 5.69
N VAL A 123 -8.26 5.41 5.64
CA VAL A 123 -7.05 5.51 4.82
C VAL A 123 -5.95 4.59 5.34
N GLN A 124 -5.81 4.45 6.67
CA GLN A 124 -4.87 3.48 7.26
C GLN A 124 -5.22 2.03 6.95
N GLU A 125 -6.50 1.67 6.98
CA GLU A 125 -6.95 0.32 6.63
C GLU A 125 -6.81 0.05 5.13
N LEU A 126 -7.07 1.06 4.29
CA LEU A 126 -6.80 0.98 2.85
C LEU A 126 -5.32 0.77 2.57
N LEU A 127 -4.46 1.45 3.32
CA LEU A 127 -3.01 1.20 3.31
C LEU A 127 -2.73 -0.23 3.76
N HIS A 128 -3.15 -0.67 4.94
CA HIS A 128 -2.86 -2.01 5.44
C HIS A 128 -3.34 -3.14 4.51
N SER A 129 -4.55 -3.02 3.96
CA SER A 129 -5.11 -4.01 3.03
C SER A 129 -4.32 -4.11 1.71
N ARG A 130 -3.83 -2.98 1.19
CA ARG A 130 -2.98 -2.96 -0.02
C ARG A 130 -1.51 -3.29 0.26
N THR A 131 -1.07 -3.11 1.50
CA THR A 131 0.35 -3.22 1.88
C THR A 131 0.71 -4.52 2.59
N ASN A 132 -0.25 -5.34 3.03
CA ASN A 132 -0.01 -6.75 3.37
C ASN A 132 0.52 -7.56 2.17
N LEU A 133 0.44 -7.02 0.95
CA LEU A 133 1.13 -7.54 -0.24
C LEU A 133 2.64 -7.22 -0.26
N LEU A 134 3.13 -6.29 0.57
CA LEU A 134 4.44 -5.66 0.43
C LEU A 134 5.16 -5.45 1.76
N ARG A 135 6.42 -5.87 1.80
CA ARG A 135 7.34 -5.67 2.92
C ARG A 135 7.66 -4.18 3.09
N PHE A 136 6.75 -3.45 3.74
CA PHE A 136 6.92 -2.07 4.21
C PHE A 136 8.15 -1.89 5.11
N ASP A 137 8.66 -2.98 5.66
CA ASP A 137 9.76 -3.02 6.62
C ASP A 137 11.16 -3.07 5.98
N SER A 138 11.26 -3.08 4.64
CA SER A 138 12.56 -3.22 3.95
C SER A 138 13.23 -1.90 3.56
N ASP A 139 12.52 -0.77 3.65
CA ASP A 139 13.03 0.58 3.39
C ASP A 139 12.91 1.43 4.67
N GLN A 140 14.03 2.03 5.10
CA GLN A 140 14.14 2.81 6.33
C GLN A 140 13.11 3.97 6.39
N ARG A 141 12.74 4.54 5.25
CA ARG A 141 11.73 5.63 5.17
C ARG A 141 10.33 5.13 5.49
N THR A 142 10.00 3.96 4.95
CA THR A 142 8.70 3.33 5.15
C THR A 142 8.53 2.83 6.58
N ALA A 143 9.62 2.42 7.23
CA ALA A 143 9.65 2.09 8.65
C ALA A 143 9.36 3.30 9.55
N GLU A 144 9.89 4.50 9.24
CA GLU A 144 9.62 5.72 10.01
C GLU A 144 8.13 6.11 9.96
N VAL A 145 7.53 6.09 8.76
CA VAL A 145 6.08 6.32 8.60
C VAL A 145 5.27 5.28 9.36
N ALA A 146 5.60 3.99 9.23
CA ALA A 146 4.92 2.91 9.94
C ALA A 146 5.02 3.05 11.46
N GLU A 147 6.17 3.52 11.98
CA GLU A 147 6.36 3.80 13.40
C GLU A 147 5.40 4.90 13.89
N HIS A 148 5.32 6.01 13.17
CA HIS A 148 4.43 7.12 13.51
C HIS A 148 2.95 6.73 13.48
N VAL A 149 2.54 5.99 12.45
CA VAL A 149 1.19 5.42 12.35
C VAL A 149 0.90 4.50 13.54
N GLY A 150 1.82 3.58 13.84
CA GLY A 150 1.69 2.65 14.96
C GLY A 150 1.61 3.38 16.29
N ARG A 151 2.38 4.45 16.46
CA ARG A 151 2.38 5.31 17.65
C ARG A 151 1.03 6.01 17.83
N LEU A 152 0.48 6.63 16.78
CA LEU A 152 -0.84 7.27 16.84
C LEU A 152 -1.92 6.29 17.32
N ALA A 153 -1.93 5.10 16.73
CA ALA A 153 -2.90 4.08 17.09
C ALA A 153 -2.72 3.54 18.51
N ARG A 154 -1.49 3.54 19.06
CA ARG A 154 -1.24 3.23 20.47
C ARG A 154 -1.72 4.37 21.37
N THR A 155 -1.48 5.62 21.00
CA THR A 155 -1.95 6.80 21.75
C THR A 155 -3.48 6.83 21.83
N PHE A 156 -4.20 6.50 20.76
CA PHE A 156 -5.66 6.37 20.81
C PHE A 156 -6.12 5.24 21.73
N ALA A 157 -5.47 4.09 21.71
CA ALA A 157 -5.89 2.92 22.49
C ALA A 157 -5.42 2.90 23.96
N SER A 158 -4.47 3.75 24.34
CA SER A 158 -3.81 3.68 25.65
C SER A 158 -4.64 4.28 26.78
N ASP A 159 -4.74 3.63 27.93
CA ASP A 159 -5.37 4.17 29.15
C ASP A 159 -4.37 4.88 30.09
N SER A 160 -3.07 4.85 29.77
CA SER A 160 -2.00 5.17 30.73
C SER A 160 -1.67 6.65 30.88
N SER A 161 -2.05 7.52 29.93
CA SER A 161 -1.57 8.91 29.90
C SER A 161 -2.62 9.99 30.20
N ALA A 162 -3.93 9.69 30.16
CA ALA A 162 -4.94 10.77 30.10
C ALA A 162 -6.35 10.44 30.64
N GLY A 163 -6.50 9.39 31.45
CA GLY A 163 -7.82 8.91 31.86
C GLY A 163 -8.59 8.25 30.72
N LEU A 164 -9.88 7.97 30.95
CA LEU A 164 -10.70 7.15 30.04
C LEU A 164 -11.26 7.91 28.83
N ASN A 165 -11.11 9.23 28.80
CA ASN A 165 -11.70 10.07 27.76
C ASN A 165 -10.89 9.97 26.46
N LEU A 166 -11.61 9.92 25.33
CA LEU A 166 -11.06 9.74 23.98
C LEU A 166 -10.26 8.45 23.79
N ILE A 167 -10.38 7.48 24.71
CA ILE A 167 -9.91 6.12 24.43
C ILE A 167 -10.65 5.63 23.19
N PHE A 168 -9.88 5.08 22.26
CA PHE A 168 -10.41 4.41 21.09
C PHE A 168 -9.56 3.18 20.83
N TRP A 169 -10.08 2.01 21.19
CA TRP A 169 -9.37 0.74 21.10
C TRP A 169 -9.10 0.30 19.67
N ARG A 170 -8.22 -0.67 19.49
CA ARG A 170 -7.78 -1.12 18.16
C ARG A 170 -8.94 -1.72 17.36
N GLU A 171 -9.84 -2.40 18.04
CA GLU A 171 -11.04 -3.00 17.48
C GLU A 171 -12.02 -1.91 17.03
N GLU A 172 -12.18 -0.84 17.80
CA GLU A 172 -13.03 0.30 17.43
C GLU A 172 -12.44 1.09 16.25
N GLN A 173 -11.11 1.29 16.25
CA GLN A 173 -10.35 1.88 15.13
C GLN A 173 -10.62 1.11 13.83
N ARG A 174 -10.50 -0.22 13.89
CA ARG A 174 -10.71 -1.10 12.75
C ARG A 174 -12.17 -1.14 12.30
N ALA A 175 -13.11 -1.29 13.23
CA ALA A 175 -14.53 -1.33 12.90
C ALA A 175 -14.98 -0.05 12.17
N VAL A 176 -14.56 1.13 12.66
CA VAL A 176 -14.85 2.40 11.99
C VAL A 176 -14.15 2.50 10.63
N ALA A 177 -12.91 2.03 10.52
CA ALA A 177 -12.20 2.02 9.25
C ALA A 177 -12.94 1.19 8.19
N GLU A 178 -13.32 -0.05 8.54
CA GLU A 178 -14.05 -0.97 7.66
C GLU A 178 -15.40 -0.38 7.26
N LEU A 179 -16.15 0.20 8.19
CA LEU A 179 -17.43 0.85 7.90
C LEU A 179 -17.30 2.07 6.99
N MET A 180 -16.14 2.73 6.98
CA MET A 180 -15.87 3.90 6.13
C MET A 180 -15.41 3.52 4.72
N LEU A 181 -15.00 2.28 4.49
CA LEU A 181 -14.59 1.78 3.18
C LEU A 181 -15.80 1.25 2.41
N ASP A 182 -15.93 1.66 1.16
CA ASP A 182 -16.90 1.12 0.23
C ASP A 182 -16.16 0.31 -0.84
N PHE A 183 -16.46 -0.99 -0.88
CA PHE A 183 -15.97 -1.92 -1.88
C PHE A 183 -17.05 -2.05 -2.94
N GLY A 184 -17.00 -1.17 -3.95
CA GLY A 184 -17.95 -1.22 -5.07
C GLY A 184 -17.93 -2.60 -5.73
N SER A 185 -19.08 -3.06 -6.22
CA SER A 185 -19.20 -4.39 -6.84
C SER A 185 -18.44 -4.54 -8.17
N GLU A 186 -17.98 -3.44 -8.77
CA GLU A 186 -17.35 -3.42 -10.10
C GLU A 186 -15.95 -2.78 -10.13
N ASP A 187 -15.55 -2.04 -9.08
CA ASP A 187 -14.24 -1.38 -9.01
C ASP A 187 -13.37 -2.05 -7.93
N PRO A 188 -12.20 -2.63 -8.29
CA PRO A 188 -11.29 -3.21 -7.30
C PRO A 188 -10.68 -2.17 -6.34
N SER A 189 -10.86 -0.86 -6.61
CA SER A 189 -10.37 0.20 -5.74
C SER A 189 -11.40 0.61 -4.69
N ALA A 190 -11.22 0.12 -3.46
CA ALA A 190 -12.03 0.58 -2.33
C ALA A 190 -11.92 2.10 -2.16
N THR A 191 -13.07 2.77 -1.94
CA THR A 191 -13.15 4.22 -1.77
C THR A 191 -13.49 4.58 -0.33
N VAL A 192 -13.03 5.76 0.11
CA VAL A 192 -13.32 6.25 1.47
C VAL A 192 -14.60 7.10 1.45
N THR A 193 -15.52 6.78 2.35
CA THR A 193 -16.82 7.44 2.47
C THR A 193 -16.69 8.96 2.67
N GLY A 194 -17.36 9.73 1.81
CA GLY A 194 -17.44 11.19 1.90
C GLY A 194 -18.32 11.69 3.05
N PHE A 195 -18.12 12.95 3.46
CA PHE A 195 -18.79 13.53 4.64
C PHE A 195 -20.33 13.48 4.59
N ALA A 196 -20.93 13.80 3.44
CA ALA A 196 -22.39 13.79 3.29
C ALA A 196 -22.99 12.39 3.52
N THR A 197 -22.36 11.37 2.96
CA THR A 197 -22.76 9.97 3.14
C THR A 197 -22.52 9.51 4.58
N PHE A 198 -21.37 9.84 5.17
CA PHE A 198 -21.08 9.56 6.58
C PHE A 198 -22.14 10.15 7.50
N ARG A 199 -22.45 11.44 7.35
CA ARG A 199 -23.47 12.13 8.15
C ARG A 199 -24.83 11.49 8.03
N ARG A 200 -25.24 11.10 6.81
CA ARG A 200 -26.51 10.41 6.59
C ARG A 200 -26.55 9.06 7.33
N ARG A 201 -25.53 8.21 7.13
CA ARG A 201 -25.43 6.88 7.77
C ARG A 201 -25.42 7.00 9.30
N TYR A 202 -24.59 7.88 9.85
CA TYR A 202 -24.53 8.10 11.29
C TYR A 202 -25.89 8.49 11.90
N HIS A 203 -26.64 9.37 11.22
CA HIS A 203 -27.99 9.74 11.66
C HIS A 203 -29.02 8.62 11.49
N GLU A 204 -28.90 7.80 10.44
CA GLU A 204 -29.73 6.60 10.26
C GLU A 204 -29.49 5.60 11.40
N ASP A 205 -28.22 5.36 11.73
CA ASP A 205 -27.80 4.49 12.82
C ASP A 205 -28.31 4.97 14.19
N LEU A 206 -28.30 6.29 14.43
CA LEU A 206 -28.84 6.88 15.67
C LEU A 206 -30.36 6.81 15.81
N ARG A 207 -31.11 6.70 14.70
CA ARG A 207 -32.58 6.65 14.73
C ARG A 207 -33.12 5.27 15.04
N ARG A 208 -32.29 4.23 15.00
CA ARG A 208 -32.69 2.86 15.34
C ARG A 208 -32.95 2.74 16.85
N GLU A 209 -33.66 1.68 17.23
CA GLU A 209 -34.00 1.41 18.64
C GLU A 209 -32.75 1.28 19.52
N ALA A 210 -31.65 0.76 18.95
CA ALA A 210 -30.31 0.79 19.52
C ALA A 210 -29.33 1.35 18.48
N PRO A 211 -28.32 2.15 18.88
CA PRO A 211 -27.27 2.58 17.97
C PRO A 211 -26.54 1.38 17.35
N GLU A 212 -26.32 1.44 16.04
CA GLU A 212 -25.58 0.44 15.27
C GLU A 212 -24.37 1.09 14.57
N ASP A 213 -23.50 0.26 14.02
CA ASP A 213 -22.40 0.66 13.13
C ASP A 213 -21.67 1.94 13.56
N LEU A 214 -21.72 3.01 12.76
CA LEU A 214 -20.93 4.22 13.01
C LEU A 214 -21.36 4.91 14.31
N ALA A 215 -22.65 4.94 14.60
CA ALA A 215 -23.16 5.55 15.83
C ALA A 215 -22.78 4.74 17.08
N LEU A 216 -22.77 3.41 16.97
CA LEU A 216 -22.33 2.53 18.05
C LEU A 216 -20.85 2.77 18.37
N TRP A 217 -19.99 2.62 17.35
CA TRP A 217 -18.54 2.66 17.56
C TRP A 217 -18.01 4.06 17.89
N LEU A 218 -18.59 5.12 17.33
CA LEU A 218 -18.14 6.50 17.59
C LEU A 218 -18.89 7.17 18.75
N GLY A 219 -19.92 6.53 19.30
CA GLY A 219 -20.83 7.16 20.27
C GLY A 219 -20.11 7.66 21.53
N ARG A 220 -19.21 6.85 22.10
CA ARG A 220 -18.44 7.26 23.28
C ARG A 220 -17.46 8.39 22.96
N PHE A 221 -16.73 8.27 21.85
CA PHE A 221 -15.81 9.30 21.38
C PHE A 221 -16.53 10.62 21.11
N ALA A 222 -17.75 10.57 20.54
CA ALA A 222 -18.60 11.73 20.31
C ALA A 222 -19.00 12.44 21.61
N GLN A 223 -19.36 11.67 22.65
CA GLN A 223 -19.67 12.22 23.97
C GLN A 223 -18.45 12.91 24.59
N ASP A 224 -17.28 12.26 24.52
CA ASP A 224 -16.05 12.81 25.07
C ASP A 224 -15.62 14.12 24.37
N LEU A 225 -15.85 14.23 23.06
CA LEU A 225 -15.57 15.46 22.31
C LEU A 225 -16.40 16.67 22.77
N GLN A 226 -17.57 16.45 23.38
CA GLN A 226 -18.45 17.52 23.84
C GLN A 226 -18.11 18.00 25.26
N LEU A 227 -17.13 17.40 25.92
CA LEU A 227 -16.73 17.83 27.25
C LEU A 227 -16.15 19.26 27.22
N PRO A 228 -16.51 20.14 28.17
CA PRO A 228 -15.96 21.50 28.22
C PRO A 228 -14.42 21.54 28.32
N THR A 229 -13.83 20.52 28.95
CA THR A 229 -12.38 20.39 29.17
C THR A 229 -11.64 19.71 28.01
N ILE A 230 -12.31 19.42 26.89
CA ILE A 230 -11.72 18.65 25.79
C ILE A 230 -10.46 19.31 25.19
N ALA A 231 -10.39 20.64 25.17
CA ALA A 231 -9.22 21.38 24.68
C ALA A 231 -7.95 21.11 25.50
N GLU A 232 -8.12 20.83 26.80
CA GLU A 232 -7.06 20.55 27.76
C GLU A 232 -6.70 19.05 27.81
N ASN A 233 -7.44 18.21 27.09
CA ASN A 233 -7.26 16.77 27.11
C ASN A 233 -5.84 16.38 26.65
N ARG A 234 -5.12 15.67 27.51
CA ARG A 234 -3.73 15.27 27.28
C ARG A 234 -3.57 14.29 26.11
N ARG A 235 -4.48 13.33 25.92
CA ARG A 235 -4.46 12.43 24.77
C ARG A 235 -4.60 13.23 23.48
N LEU A 236 -5.54 14.19 23.45
CA LEU A 236 -5.73 15.06 22.28
C LEU A 236 -4.48 15.89 21.96
N LYS A 237 -3.74 16.34 22.99
CA LYS A 237 -2.42 16.98 22.82
C LYS A 237 -1.41 16.03 22.18
N GLU A 238 -1.22 14.85 22.77
CA GLU A 238 -0.25 13.84 22.31
C GLU A 238 -0.58 13.39 20.86
N LEU A 239 -1.86 13.27 20.52
CA LEU A 239 -2.32 12.98 19.16
C LEU A 239 -1.98 14.10 18.18
N GLY A 240 -2.18 15.36 18.56
CA GLY A 240 -1.82 16.51 17.75
C GLY A 240 -0.31 16.57 17.47
N GLU A 241 0.52 16.30 18.47
CA GLU A 241 1.98 16.24 18.34
C GLU A 241 2.42 15.09 17.44
N ASN A 242 1.89 13.88 17.65
CA ASN A 242 2.20 12.72 16.82
C ASN A 242 1.74 12.90 15.35
N LEU A 243 0.59 13.52 15.11
CA LEU A 243 0.12 13.84 13.77
C LEU A 243 1.00 14.90 13.10
N ALA A 244 1.49 15.89 13.85
CA ALA A 244 2.44 16.88 13.32
C ALA A 244 3.72 16.22 12.83
N THR A 245 4.30 15.33 13.64
CA THR A 245 5.49 14.57 13.22
C THR A 245 5.20 13.69 12.01
N LEU A 246 4.06 13.00 11.96
CA LEU A 246 3.69 12.19 10.78
C LEU A 246 3.57 13.05 9.52
N VAL A 247 2.93 14.22 9.61
CA VAL A 247 2.78 15.14 8.47
C VAL A 247 4.15 15.62 8.00
N GLU A 248 5.02 16.05 8.90
CA GLU A 248 6.37 16.50 8.56
C GLU A 248 7.19 15.40 7.86
N THR A 249 7.12 14.16 8.35
CA THR A 249 7.80 13.00 7.74
C THR A 249 7.27 12.74 6.32
N LEU A 250 5.95 12.72 6.14
CA LEU A 250 5.32 12.50 4.83
C LEU A 250 5.61 13.64 3.83
N GLU A 251 5.67 14.90 4.29
CA GLU A 251 6.02 16.04 3.44
C GLU A 251 7.49 16.02 3.01
N ARG A 252 8.40 15.70 3.95
CA ARG A 252 9.83 15.56 3.66
C ARG A 252 10.05 14.54 2.55
N ASP A 253 9.41 13.37 2.67
CA ASP A 253 9.52 12.31 1.67
C ASP A 253 8.98 12.74 0.30
N ARG A 254 7.87 13.49 0.26
CA ARG A 254 7.32 14.03 -0.99
C ARG A 254 8.32 14.93 -1.71
N THR A 255 8.95 15.86 -1.00
CA THR A 255 9.92 16.80 -1.60
C THR A 255 11.17 16.10 -2.16
N VAL A 256 11.61 15.01 -1.52
CA VAL A 256 12.74 14.21 -2.00
C VAL A 256 12.38 13.43 -3.26
N ASN A 257 11.13 12.98 -3.38
CA ASN A 257 10.66 12.25 -4.55
C ASN A 257 10.43 13.16 -5.77
N GLU A 258 9.96 14.41 -5.57
CA GLU A 258 9.81 15.40 -6.65
C GLU A 258 11.16 15.90 -7.22
N ALA A 259 12.24 15.77 -6.45
CA ALA A 259 13.58 16.21 -6.84
C ALA A 259 14.42 15.14 -7.59
N ARG A 260 13.89 13.93 -7.78
CA ARG A 260 14.53 12.80 -8.48
C ARG A 260 13.91 12.58 -9.85
#